data_AF-A0A8I1XRT5-F1
#
_entry.id   AF-A0A8I1XRT5-F1
#
_cell.length_a   1.000
_cell.length_b   1.000
_cell.length_c   1.000
_cell.angle_alpha   90.00
_cell.angle_beta   90.00
_cell.angle_gamma   90.00
#
_symmetry.space_group_name_H-M   'P 1'
#
loop_
_entity.id
_entity.type
_entity.pdbx_description
1 polymer ?
#
loop_
_entity_poly.entity_id
_entity_poly.type
_entity_poly.pdbx_seq_one_letter_code
_entity_poly.pdbx_strand_id
1 'polypeptide(L)' 'MAHLQQEELQTERDATGMYVVCKEHVELAIDMFVDEYEDAPDVVDLKETKFSDWDPPVKCKECENKAEFLVV' A
#
# COMPACT_ATOMS: atom_id res chain seq x y z
N MET A 1 29.01 25.85 -14.60
CA MET A 1 28.65 25.06 -13.40
C MET A 1 27.13 25.13 -13.31
N ALA A 2 26.49 24.48 -14.29
CA ALA A 2 25.06 24.60 -14.51
C ALA A 2 24.36 23.61 -13.59
N HIS A 3 23.54 24.14 -12.69
CA HIS A 3 22.25 23.55 -12.34
C HIS A 3 21.69 22.78 -13.54
N LEU A 4 21.45 21.49 -13.38
CA LEU A 4 20.48 20.68 -14.15
C LEU A 4 20.66 19.21 -13.70
N GLN A 5 19.96 18.82 -12.64
CA GLN A 5 19.56 17.43 -12.35
C GLN A 5 18.57 17.37 -11.16
N GLN A 6 17.63 18.33 -11.11
CA GLN A 6 16.52 18.32 -10.13
C GLN A 6 15.15 18.06 -10.80
N GLU A 7 15.09 17.48 -12.00
CA GLU A 7 13.86 17.46 -12.82
C GLU A 7 13.42 16.10 -13.40
N GLU A 8 13.83 14.93 -12.86
CA GLU A 8 13.44 13.64 -13.49
C GLU A 8 12.89 12.50 -12.60
N LEU A 9 12.42 12.71 -11.37
CA LEU A 9 11.71 11.63 -10.63
C LEU A 9 10.42 12.13 -9.96
N GLN A 10 9.54 12.75 -10.75
CA GLN A 10 8.14 12.94 -10.36
C GLN A 10 7.20 11.91 -11.03
N THR A 11 7.77 10.88 -11.66
CA THR A 11 7.08 9.71 -12.23
C THR A 11 7.51 8.39 -11.56
N GLU A 12 7.83 8.42 -10.26
CA GLU A 12 8.05 7.24 -9.40
C GLU A 12 6.96 7.08 -8.32
N ARG A 13 5.80 7.70 -8.53
CA ARG A 13 4.65 7.61 -7.62
C ARG A 13 3.77 6.36 -7.82
N ASP A 14 4.28 5.37 -8.54
CA ASP A 14 3.63 4.06 -8.76
C ASP A 14 4.49 2.91 -8.20
N ALA A 15 5.18 3.13 -7.06
CA ALA A 15 5.75 2.04 -6.27
C ALA A 15 4.62 1.33 -5.52
N THR A 16 3.96 0.40 -6.21
CA THR A 16 2.87 -0.47 -5.72
C THR A 16 3.35 -1.48 -4.67
N GLY A 17 3.70 -1.00 -3.48
CA GLY A 17 3.80 -1.79 -2.23
C GLY A 17 2.50 -1.80 -1.42
N MET A 18 1.41 -1.24 -1.95
CA MET A 18 0.13 -1.13 -1.26
C MET A 18 -0.67 -2.43 -1.36
N TYR A 19 -0.76 -3.16 -0.25
CA TYR A 19 -1.55 -4.38 -0.14
C TYR A 19 -2.89 -4.09 0.54
N VAL A 20 -3.96 -4.07 -0.26
CA VAL A 20 -5.32 -3.85 0.26
C VAL A 20 -6.04 -5.18 0.41
N VAL A 21 -6.32 -5.56 1.64
CA VAL A 21 -6.76 -6.90 2.03
C VAL A 21 -7.89 -6.86 3.05
N CYS A 22 -8.64 -7.95 3.14
CA CYS A 22 -9.65 -8.13 4.18
C CYS A 22 -9.00 -8.58 5.50
N LYS A 23 -9.78 -8.55 6.60
CA LYS A 23 -9.31 -9.00 7.92
C LYS A 23 -8.73 -10.43 7.93
N GLU A 24 -9.19 -11.30 7.03
CA GLU A 24 -8.73 -12.69 6.96
C GLU A 24 -7.36 -12.81 6.26
N HIS A 25 -7.03 -11.91 5.34
CA HIS A 25 -5.79 -11.95 4.56
C HIS A 25 -4.77 -10.87 4.98
N VAL A 26 -5.08 -10.07 6.01
CA VAL A 26 -4.15 -9.06 6.54
C VAL A 26 -2.90 -9.68 7.14
N GLU A 27 -3.04 -10.79 7.88
CA GLU A 27 -1.90 -11.51 8.47
C GLU A 27 -1.00 -12.07 7.37
N LEU A 28 -1.60 -12.66 6.33
CA LEU A 28 -0.86 -13.17 5.17
C LEU A 28 -0.11 -12.05 4.43
N ALA A 29 -0.76 -10.90 4.22
CA ALA A 29 -0.12 -9.77 3.57
C ALA A 29 1.05 -9.20 4.38
N ILE A 30 0.92 -9.17 5.71
CA ILE A 30 2.01 -8.76 6.60
C ILE A 30 3.19 -9.74 6.49
N ASP A 31 2.94 -11.05 6.58
CA ASP A 31 3.99 -12.07 6.48
C ASP A 31 4.72 -11.98 5.13
N MET A 32 3.97 -11.87 4.03
CA MET A 32 4.53 -11.69 2.70
C MET A 32 5.35 -10.41 2.58
N PHE A 33 4.89 -9.31 3.17
CA PHE A 33 5.62 -8.05 3.15
C PHE A 33 6.92 -8.16 3.95
N VAL A 34 6.88 -8.73 5.15
CA VAL A 34 8.07 -8.93 5.98
C VAL A 34 9.07 -9.85 5.27
N ASP A 35 8.60 -10.88 4.56
CA ASP A 35 9.48 -11.77 3.79
C ASP A 35 10.09 -11.08 2.55
N GLU A 36 9.34 -10.20 1.88
CA GLU A 36 9.81 -9.48 0.68
C GLU A 36 10.70 -8.27 1.00
N TYR A 37 10.31 -7.48 1.99
CA TYR A 37 10.92 -6.19 2.32
C TYR A 37 11.82 -6.26 3.57
N GLU A 38 11.83 -7.38 4.29
CA GLU A 38 12.56 -7.58 5.55
C GLU A 38 12.23 -6.53 6.64
N ASP A 39 11.10 -5.81 6.50
CA ASP A 39 10.68 -4.72 7.38
C ASP A 39 9.22 -4.86 7.82
N ALA A 40 8.85 -4.21 8.92
CA ALA A 40 7.50 -4.30 9.47
C ALA A 40 6.57 -3.35 8.70
N PRO A 41 5.50 -3.86 8.06
CA PRO A 41 4.58 -2.99 7.36
C PRO A 41 3.71 -2.18 8.32
N ASP A 42 3.29 -1.01 7.86
CA ASP A 42 2.27 -0.19 8.48
C ASP A 42 0.88 -0.68 8.06
N VAL A 43 0.05 -1.03 9.05
CA VAL A 43 -1.32 -1.49 8.85
C VAL A 43 -2.30 -0.36 9.14
N VAL A 44 -3.06 0.05 8.14
CA VAL A 44 -4.04 1.14 8.22
C VAL A 44 -5.46 0.60 8.04
N ASP A 45 -6.37 0.96 8.94
CA ASP A 45 -7.79 0.60 8.84
C ASP A 45 -8.55 1.60 7.94
N LEU A 46 -9.09 1.09 6.85
CA LEU A 46 -9.83 1.87 5.85
C LEU A 46 -11.20 2.34 6.34
N LYS A 47 -11.73 1.79 7.45
CA LYS A 47 -13.02 2.23 8.02
C LYS A 47 -12.91 3.54 8.78
N GLU A 48 -11.78 3.75 9.45
CA GLU A 48 -11.57 4.94 10.31
C GLU A 48 -10.84 6.06 9.57
N THR A 49 -10.15 5.74 8.47
CA THR A 49 -9.34 6.71 7.73
C THR A 49 -9.96 7.06 6.37
N LYS A 50 -10.20 8.36 6.15
CA LYS A 50 -10.66 8.89 4.86
C LYS A 50 -9.45 9.42 4.10
N PHE A 51 -8.98 8.67 3.12
CA PHE A 51 -7.96 9.14 2.19
C PHE A 51 -8.59 10.21 1.29
N SER A 52 -8.03 11.42 1.29
CA SER A 52 -8.57 12.54 0.48
C SER A 52 -7.96 12.58 -0.92
N ASP A 53 -6.80 11.94 -1.12
CA ASP A 53 -6.02 11.98 -2.36
C ASP A 53 -6.06 10.65 -3.16
N TRP A 54 -6.76 9.63 -2.67
CA TRP A 54 -6.84 8.32 -3.32
C TRP A 54 -8.07 7.53 -2.87
N ASP A 55 -8.73 6.83 -3.79
CA ASP A 55 -9.79 5.87 -3.49
C ASP A 55 -9.17 4.47 -3.30
N PRO A 56 -9.02 3.99 -2.06
CA PRO A 56 -8.48 2.66 -1.82
C PRO A 56 -9.42 1.61 -2.41
N PRO A 57 -8.89 0.59 -3.13
CA PRO A 57 -9.71 -0.49 -3.65
C PRO A 57 -10.38 -1.22 -2.48
N VAL A 58 -11.69 -1.10 -2.35
CA VAL A 58 -12.47 -1.74 -1.28
C VAL A 58 -12.58 -3.26 -1.42
N LYS A 59 -11.78 -3.86 -2.30
CA LYS A 59 -11.76 -5.30 -2.59
C LYS A 59 -10.39 -5.85 -2.25
N CYS A 60 -10.39 -6.97 -1.55
CA CYS A 60 -9.21 -7.73 -1.19
C CYS A 60 -8.54 -8.23 -2.47
N LYS A 61 -7.22 -8.04 -2.59
CA LYS A 61 -6.44 -8.52 -3.72
C LYS A 61 -6.48 -10.06 -3.85
N GLU A 62 -6.58 -10.76 -2.73
CA GLU A 62 -6.52 -12.24 -2.68
C GLU A 62 -7.88 -12.92 -2.95
N CYS A 63 -8.98 -12.32 -2.51
CA CYS A 63 -10.28 -13.00 -2.52
C CYS A 63 -11.45 -12.14 -3.02
N GLU A 64 -11.19 -10.93 -3.52
CA GLU A 64 -12.18 -9.95 -4.00
C GLU A 64 -13.24 -9.50 -2.96
N ASN A 65 -13.20 -10.06 -1.74
CA ASN A 65 -14.07 -9.68 -0.62
C ASN A 65 -13.81 -8.24 -0.18
N LYS A 66 -14.67 -7.70 0.68
CA LYS A 66 -14.50 -6.34 1.19
C LYS A 66 -13.15 -6.20 1.91
N ALA A 67 -12.27 -5.37 1.36
CA ALA A 67 -11.04 -4.99 2.02
C ALA A 67 -11.32 -3.96 3.11
N GLU A 68 -10.60 -4.11 4.22
CA GLU A 68 -10.76 -3.30 5.42
C GLU A 68 -9.41 -2.77 5.90
N PHE A 69 -8.31 -3.37 5.45
CA PHE A 69 -6.95 -3.02 5.85
C PHE A 69 -6.08 -2.72 4.64
N LEU A 70 -5.20 -1.74 4.81
CA LEU A 70 -4.11 -1.38 3.90
C LEU A 70 -2.80 -1.69 4.61
N VAL A 71 -1.92 -2.43 3.95
CA VAL A 71 -0.57 -2.78 4.42
C VAL A 71 0.43 -2.09 3.48
N VAL A 72 1.32 -1.24 4.04
CA VAL A 72 2.28 -0.39 3.30
C VAL A 72 3.64 -0.29 3.97
#